data_AF-A0A352AGD3-F1
#
_entry.id   AF-A0A352AGD3-F1
#
_cell.length_a   1.000
_cell.length_b   1.000
_cell.length_c   1.000
_cell.angle_alpha   90.00
_cell.angle_beta   90.00
_cell.angle_gamma   90.00
#
_symmetry.space_group_name_H-M   'P 1'
#
loop_
_entity.id
_entity.type
_entity.pdbx_description
1 polymer ?
#
loop_
_entity_poly.entity_id
_entity_poly.type
_entity_poly.pdbx_seq_one_letter_code
_entity_poly.pdbx_strand_id
1 'polypeptide(L)' 'MKLLLDTHTFLWFINGSPQLSADAKNLLESEVDLLLNRDPFDRLLVAQAIVEKVSIVSVDVVFDSYTVNRIW' A
#
# COMPACT_ATOMS: atom_id res chain seq x y z
N MET A 1 5.44 13.41 -8.54
CA MET A 1 4.37 13.06 -9.50
C MET A 1 3.30 12.24 -8.78
N LYS A 2 2.03 12.30 -9.19
CA LYS A 2 0.98 11.40 -8.70
C LYS A 2 0.82 10.26 -9.71
N LEU A 3 1.14 9.04 -9.31
CA LEU A 3 1.02 7.84 -10.13
C LEU A 3 -0.18 7.02 -9.64
N LEU A 4 -0.93 6.42 -10.55
CA LEU A 4 -1.99 5.46 -10.23
C LEU A 4 -1.47 4.06 -10.53
N LEU A 5 -1.58 3.16 -9.56
CA LEU A 5 -1.17 1.77 -9.69
C LEU A 5 -2.38 0.90 -10.07
N ASP A 6 -2.24 0.07 -11.10
CA ASP A 6 -3.26 -0.93 -11.42
C ASP A 6 -3.03 -2.24 -10.64
N THR A 7 -4.06 -3.09 -10.58
CA THR A 7 -4.05 -4.35 -9.82
C THR A 7 -2.97 -5.34 -10.30
N HIS A 8 -2.70 -5.45 -11.61
CA HIS A 8 -1.69 -6.37 -12.12
C HIS A 8 -0.28 -5.90 -11.77
N THR A 9 -0.02 -4.60 -11.93
CA THR A 9 1.28 -4.02 -11.55
C THR A 9 1.55 -4.21 -10.06
N PHE A 10 0.51 -4.11 -9.22
CA PHE A 10 0.61 -4.44 -7.80
C PHE A 10 0.90 -5.93 -7.54
N LEU A 11 0.18 -6.85 -8.20
CA LEU A 11 0.43 -8.30 -8.08
C LEU A 11 1.84 -8.69 -8.55
N TRP A 12 2.35 -8.04 -9.59
CA TRP A 12 3.72 -8.22 -10.05
C TRP A 12 4.73 -7.75 -9.02
N PHE A 13 4.48 -6.62 -8.37
CA PHE A 13 5.35 -6.09 -7.33
C PHE A 13 5.50 -7.06 -6.15
N ILE A 14 4.38 -7.51 -5.55
CA ILE A 14 4.43 -8.39 -4.37
C ILE A 14 5.01 -9.79 -4.66
N ASN A 15 4.93 -10.25 -5.92
CA ASN A 15 5.47 -11.56 -6.33
C ASN A 15 6.89 -11.47 -6.90
N GLY A 16 7.52 -10.29 -6.91
CA GLY A 16 8.87 -10.11 -7.48
C GLY A 16 8.93 -10.44 -8.98
N SER A 17 7.85 -10.16 -9.70
CA SER A 17 7.67 -10.50 -11.11
C SER A 17 8.72 -9.84 -12.01
N PRO A 18 9.37 -10.59 -12.93
CA PRO A 18 10.35 -10.04 -13.86
C PRO A 18 9.74 -9.10 -14.92
N GLN A 19 8.41 -9.06 -15.04
CA GLN A 19 7.68 -8.13 -15.90
C GLN A 19 7.63 -6.71 -15.35
N LEU A 20 7.91 -6.51 -14.05
CA LEU A 20 7.98 -5.18 -13.45
C LEU A 20 9.34 -4.53 -13.74
N SER A 21 9.33 -3.35 -14.36
CA SER A 21 10.58 -2.64 -14.66
C SER A 21 11.31 -2.19 -13.39
N ALA A 22 12.64 -2.09 -13.47
CA ALA A 22 13.46 -1.63 -12.36
C ALA A 22 13.06 -0.21 -11.91
N ASP A 23 12.72 0.68 -12.84
CA ASP A 23 12.27 2.04 -12.52
C ASP A 23 10.91 2.03 -11.81
N ALA A 24 9.95 1.22 -12.27
CA ALA A 24 8.64 1.10 -11.62
C ALA A 24 8.78 0.50 -10.21
N LYS A 25 9.63 -0.52 -10.07
CA LYS A 25 9.97 -1.11 -8.77
C LYS A 25 10.60 -0.07 -7.84
N ASN A 26 11.60 0.67 -8.32
CA ASN A 26 12.23 1.75 -7.56
C ASN A 26 11.23 2.83 -7.18
N LEU A 27 10.27 3.19 -8.04
CA LEU A 27 9.23 4.17 -7.72
C LEU A 27 8.23 3.67 -6.67
N LEU A 28 7.90 2.38 -6.71
CA LEU A 28 7.05 1.72 -5.71
C LEU A 28 7.76 1.53 -4.36
N GLU A 29 9.07 1.33 -4.40
CA GLU A 29 9.95 1.18 -3.22
C GLU A 29 10.43 2.54 -2.68
N SER A 30 10.46 3.59 -3.52
CA SER A 30 10.96 4.91 -3.13
C SER A 30 9.98 5.62 -2.22
N GLU A 31 10.57 6.23 -1.19
CA GLU A 31 9.93 6.84 -0.03
C GLU A 31 8.82 7.85 -0.35
N VAL A 32 7.60 7.52 0.07
CA VAL A 32 6.83 8.49 0.86
C VAL A 32 7.24 8.29 2.30
N ASP A 33 8.20 9.11 2.71
CA ASP A 33 8.64 9.28 4.09
C ASP A 33 7.53 10.00 4.87
N LEU A 34 6.65 9.21 5.47
CA LEU A 34 5.89 9.58 6.66
C LEU A 34 5.79 8.33 7.52
N LEU A 35 6.84 8.08 8.30
CA LEU A 35 6.80 7.42 9.62
C LEU A 35 5.57 6.50 9.84
N LEU A 36 5.54 5.34 9.17
CA LEU A 36 5.00 4.06 9.66
C LEU A 36 4.91 3.03 8.52
N ASN A 37 5.47 1.84 8.78
CA ASN A 37 5.45 0.58 8.03
C ASN A 37 5.81 0.54 6.53
N ARG A 38 6.57 -0.50 6.20
CA ARG A 38 7.34 -0.69 4.97
C ARG A 38 6.58 -1.37 3.82
N ASP A 39 5.34 -1.81 4.02
CA ASP A 39 4.59 -2.54 2.98
C ASP A 39 3.75 -1.59 2.11
N PRO A 40 4.01 -1.50 0.79
CA PRO A 40 3.18 -0.70 -0.11
C PRO A 40 1.75 -1.24 -0.26
N PHE A 41 1.47 -2.50 0.08
CA PHE A 41 0.11 -3.02 0.16
C PHE A 41 -0.68 -2.42 1.31
N ASP A 42 -0.09 -2.35 2.50
CA ASP A 42 -0.74 -1.76 3.66
C ASP A 42 -1.11 -0.30 3.37
N ARG A 43 -0.23 0.42 2.65
CA ARG A 43 -0.50 1.78 2.19
C ARG A 43 -1.67 1.85 1.22
N LEU A 44 -1.78 0.90 0.30
CA LEU A 44 -2.91 0.83 -0.61
C LEU A 44 -4.22 0.55 0.13
N LEU A 45 -4.20 -0.38 1.10
CA LEU A 45 -5.35 -0.69 1.94
C LEU A 45 -5.80 0.51 2.78
N VAL A 46 -4.85 1.21 3.42
CA VAL A 46 -5.12 2.43 4.18
C VAL A 46 -5.67 3.52 3.27
N ALA A 47 -5.04 3.76 2.12
CA ALA A 47 -5.50 4.77 1.18
C ALA A 47 -6.93 4.48 0.70
N GLN A 48 -7.22 3.24 0.35
CA GLN A 48 -8.55 2.79 -0.07
C GLN A 48 -9.57 2.98 1.07
N ALA A 49 -9.24 2.55 2.28
CA ALA A 49 -10.11 2.68 3.45
C ALA A 49 -10.44 4.15 3.75
N ILE A 50 -9.46 5.05 3.64
CA ILE A 50 -9.65 6.50 3.82
C ILE A 50 -10.54 7.08 2.71
N VAL A 51 -10.26 6.76 1.44
CA VAL A 51 -10.98 7.32 0.28
C VAL A 51 -12.43 6.83 0.24
N GLU A 52 -12.65 5.54 0.48
CA GLU A 52 -13.98 4.91 0.42
C GLU A 52 -14.73 4.96 1.76
N LYS A 53 -14.07 5.44 2.83
CA LYS A 53 -14.61 5.51 4.20
C LYS A 53 -15.08 4.16 4.73
N VAL A 54 -14.33 3.11 4.41
CA VAL A 54 -14.60 1.74 4.87
C VAL A 54 -13.65 1.36 6.01
N SER A 55 -14.07 0.38 6.83
CA SER A 55 -13.23 -0.15 7.92
C SER A 55 -12.30 -1.26 7.39
N ILE A 56 -11.11 -1.38 7.96
CA ILE A 56 -10.15 -2.44 7.65
C ILE A 56 -10.37 -3.59 8.64
N VAL A 57 -10.58 -4.81 8.14
CA VAL A 57 -10.57 -6.01 8.99
C VAL A 57 -9.17 -6.61 8.99
N SER A 58 -8.45 -6.53 10.11
CA SER A 58 -7.06 -7.02 10.18
C SER A 58 -6.59 -7.30 11.61
N VAL A 59 -5.74 -8.32 11.77
CA VAL A 59 -5.05 -8.63 13.04
C VAL A 59 -3.98 -7.59 13.35
N ASP A 60 -3.48 -6.93 12.31
CA ASP A 60 -2.33 -6.08 12.43
C ASP A 60 -2.72 -4.76 13.08
N VAL A 61 -2.22 -4.55 14.29
CA VAL A 61 -2.44 -3.34 15.08
C VAL A 61 -1.77 -2.11 14.44
N VAL A 62 -0.89 -2.28 13.46
CA VAL A 62 -0.27 -1.14 12.75
C VAL A 62 -1.31 -0.28 12.02
N PHE A 63 -2.47 -0.84 11.68
CA PHE A 63 -3.53 -0.04 11.07
C PHE A 63 -4.15 0.97 12.07
N ASP A 64 -4.03 0.74 13.39
CA ASP A 64 -4.58 1.63 14.44
C ASP A 64 -3.87 2.98 14.51
N SER A 65 -2.65 3.06 13.98
CA SER A 65 -1.87 4.30 13.91
C SER A 65 -2.16 5.17 12.69
N TYR A 66 -3.03 4.71 11.78
CA TYR A 66 -3.56 5.52 10.69
C TYR A 66 -4.98 6.00 11.05
N THR A 67 -5.51 6.97 10.31
CA THR A 67 -6.88 7.52 10.52
C THR A 67 -7.99 6.59 10.01
N VAL A 68 -7.76 5.28 10.02
CA VAL A 68 -8.71 4.26 9.56
C VAL A 68 -9.34 3.54 10.77
N ASN A 69 -10.56 3.04 10.60
CA ASN A 69 -11.19 2.21 11.62
C ASN A 69 -10.79 0.74 11.38
N ARG A 70 -10.01 0.15 12.29
CA ARG A 70 -9.67 -1.27 12.26
C ARG A 70 -10.66 -2.09 13.08
N ILE A 71 -11.08 -3.22 12.54
CA ILE A 71 -11.92 -4.23 13.21
C ILE A 71 -11.12 -5.54 13.22
N TRP A 72 -11.15 -6.27 14.33
CA TRP A 72 -10.56 -7.60 14.47
C TRP A 72 -11.55 -8.58 15.09
#